data_AF-A0A520LND0-F1
#
_entry.id   AF-A0A520LND0-F1
#
_cell.length_a   1.000
_cell.length_b   1.000
_cell.length_c   1.000
_cell.angle_alpha   90.00
_cell.angle_beta   90.00
_cell.angle_gamma   90.00
#
_symmetry.space_group_name_H-M   'P 1'
#
loop_
_entity.id
_entity.type
_entity.pdbx_description
1 polymer ?
#
loop_
_entity_poly.entity_id
_entity_poly.type
_entity_poly.pdbx_seq_one_letter_code
_entity_poly.pdbx_strand_id
1 'polypeptide(L)'
;MAQTPSTEPQVIRGATVTTEDGGRLNAFASEPRMQVVEAEQGWGFHERAEKLNGRMAMLGFIALLATEIALGGEAFTHGLLGLG
;
A
#
# COMPACT_ATOMS: atom_id res chain seq x y z
N MET A 1 -30.85 9.29 -51.49
CA MET A 1 -30.40 8.34 -50.44
C MET A 1 -29.92 9.18 -49.26
N ALA A 2 -30.76 9.42 -48.26
CA ALA A 2 -30.42 10.21 -47.08
C ALA A 2 -29.99 9.26 -45.95
N GLN A 3 -28.77 9.43 -45.45
CA GLN A 3 -28.31 8.70 -44.26
C GLN A 3 -29.01 9.28 -43.04
N THR A 4 -29.81 8.46 -42.38
CA THR A 4 -30.43 8.77 -41.08
C THR A 4 -29.34 9.04 -40.04
N PRO A 5 -29.35 10.16 -39.31
CA PRO A 5 -28.38 10.40 -38.26
C PRO A 5 -28.64 9.40 -37.12
N SER A 6 -27.71 8.47 -36.94
CA SER A 6 -27.70 7.49 -35.86
C SER A 6 -27.79 8.21 -34.51
N THR A 7 -28.98 8.14 -33.90
CA THR A 7 -29.40 8.84 -32.67
C THR A 7 -29.01 8.06 -31.40
N GLU A 8 -28.17 7.04 -31.51
CA GLU A 8 -27.69 6.31 -30.34
C GLU A 8 -26.45 6.98 -29.75
N PRO A 9 -26.44 7.32 -28.45
CA PRO A 9 -25.26 7.89 -27.80
C PRO A 9 -24.14 6.85 -27.83
N GLN A 10 -23.10 7.10 -28.64
CA GLN A 10 -21.96 6.20 -28.73
C GLN A 10 -21.13 6.29 -27.44
N VAL A 11 -21.16 5.23 -26.64
CA VAL A 11 -20.42 5.13 -25.38
C VAL A 11 -19.02 4.57 -25.64
N ILE A 12 -18.00 5.42 -25.58
CA ILE A 12 -16.59 5.00 -25.66
C ILE A 12 -16.03 4.92 -24.24
N ARG A 13 -15.62 3.71 -23.80
CA ARG A 13 -15.07 3.52 -22.44
C ARG A 13 -13.77 4.33 -22.29
N GLY A 14 -13.68 5.12 -21.22
CA GLY A 14 -12.50 5.94 -20.93
C GLY A 14 -12.39 7.19 -21.81
N ALA A 15 -13.47 7.59 -22.50
CA ALA A 15 -13.51 8.84 -23.25
C ALA A 15 -14.85 9.56 -23.04
N THR A 16 -14.79 10.89 -22.94
CA THR A 16 -15.97 11.76 -22.97
C THR A 16 -16.32 12.04 -24.43
N VAL A 17 -17.54 11.72 -24.83
CA VAL A 17 -18.00 11.86 -26.22
C VAL A 17 -18.97 13.02 -26.35
N THR A 18 -18.74 13.92 -27.30
CA THR A 18 -19.62 15.04 -27.62
C THR A 18 -19.93 15.04 -29.12
N THR A 19 -21.20 15.23 -29.47
CA THR A 19 -21.63 15.38 -30.88
C THR A 19 -21.77 16.86 -31.20
N GLU A 20 -21.05 17.33 -32.22
CA GLU A 20 -21.14 18.71 -32.70
C GLU A 20 -22.41 18.94 -33.55
N ASP A 21 -22.85 20.19 -33.66
CA ASP A 21 -24.02 20.59 -34.46
C ASP A 21 -23.89 20.20 -35.96
N GLY A 22 -22.67 19.97 -36.44
CA GLY A 22 -22.36 19.47 -37.78
C GLY A 22 -22.41 17.94 -37.92
N GLY A 23 -22.87 17.20 -36.91
CA GLY A 23 -22.99 15.73 -36.93
C GLY A 23 -21.67 14.97 -36.79
N ARG A 24 -20.58 15.65 -36.44
CA ARG A 24 -19.27 15.01 -36.17
C ARG A 24 -19.21 14.53 -34.72
N LEU A 25 -18.67 13.34 -34.52
CA LEU A 25 -18.45 12.73 -33.21
C LEU A 25 -17.03 13.07 -32.72
N ASN A 26 -16.91 13.73 -31.57
CA ASN A 26 -15.63 13.98 -30.92
C ASN A 26 -15.50 13.09 -29.68
N ALA A 27 -14.34 12.45 -29.52
CA ALA A 27 -14.01 11.64 -28.35
C ALA A 27 -12.75 12.20 -27.67
N PHE A 28 -12.91 12.66 -26.44
CA PHE A 28 -11.82 13.17 -25.61
C PHE A 28 -11.39 12.10 -24.61
N ALA A 29 -10.09 11.80 -24.53
CA ALA A 29 -9.56 10.84 -23.57
C ALA A 29 -9.87 11.31 -22.13
N SER A 30 -10.46 10.42 -21.32
CA SER A 30 -10.70 10.65 -19.90
C SER A 30 -9.53 10.04 -19.12
N GLU A 31 -8.77 10.89 -18.44
CA GLU A 31 -7.62 10.42 -17.65
C GLU A 31 -8.08 9.64 -16.41
N PRO A 32 -7.54 8.43 -16.17
CA PRO A 32 -7.79 7.71 -14.94
C PRO A 32 -7.34 8.52 -13.73
N ARG A 33 -8.22 8.65 -12.73
CA ARG A 33 -7.88 9.31 -11.47
C ARG A 33 -6.88 8.46 -10.71
N MET A 34 -5.73 9.01 -10.35
CA MET A 34 -4.77 8.35 -9.46
C MET A 34 -5.43 8.12 -8.10
N GLN A 35 -5.64 6.85 -7.75
CA GLN A 35 -6.14 6.46 -6.44
C GLN A 35 -4.95 6.37 -5.50
N VAL A 36 -4.93 7.23 -4.49
CA VAL A 36 -3.95 7.14 -3.41
C VAL A 36 -4.42 6.01 -2.50
N VAL A 37 -3.64 4.94 -2.42
CA VAL A 37 -3.88 3.89 -1.43
C VAL A 37 -3.23 4.37 -0.14
N GLU A 38 -4.03 4.56 0.90
CA GLU A 38 -3.53 4.98 2.21
C GLU A 38 -2.43 4.03 2.71
N ALA A 39 -1.38 4.57 3.32
CA ALA A 39 -0.23 3.80 3.78
C ALA A 39 -0.63 2.70 4.79
N GLU A 40 -1.72 2.90 5.53
CA GLU A 40 -2.27 1.92 6.46
C GLU A 40 -3.09 0.79 5.80
N GLN A 41 -3.42 0.88 4.51
CA GLN A 41 -4.25 -0.10 3.80
C GLN A 41 -3.49 -0.97 2.80
N GLY A 42 -2.16 -0.87 2.77
CA GLY A 42 -1.28 -1.69 1.94
C GLY A 42 -0.80 -2.97 2.65
N TRP A 43 -0.50 -4.01 1.87
CA TRP A 43 0.23 -5.19 2.36
C TRP A 43 1.72 -4.82 2.57
N GLY A 44 2.24 -4.88 3.81
CA GLY A 44 3.64 -4.54 4.10
C GLY A 44 3.93 -4.10 5.53
N PHE A 45 5.01 -3.34 5.71
CA PHE A 45 5.38 -2.73 7.00
C PHE A 45 4.45 -1.55 7.28
N HIS A 46 3.64 -1.69 8.32
CA HIS A 46 2.75 -0.63 8.78
C HIS A 46 3.45 0.17 9.87
N GLU A 47 3.21 1.48 9.93
CA GLU A 47 3.85 2.37 10.92
C GLU A 47 3.64 1.87 12.37
N ARG A 48 2.46 1.29 12.66
CA ARG A 48 2.16 0.68 13.97
C ARG A 48 3.02 -0.55 14.25
N ALA A 49 3.22 -1.40 13.23
CA ALA A 49 4.03 -2.61 13.34
C ALA A 49 5.51 -2.27 13.53
N GLU A 50 6.02 -1.27 12.80
CA GLU A 50 7.39 -0.78 12.97
C GLU A 50 7.63 -0.20 14.36
N LYS A 51 6.71 0.65 14.85
CA LYS A 51 6.78 1.20 16.22
C LYS A 51 6.75 0.10 17.27
N LEU A 52 5.92 -0.92 17.10
CA LEU A 52 5.85 -2.06 18.02
C LEU A 52 7.16 -2.87 17.99
N ASN A 53 7.65 -3.23 16.81
CA ASN A 53 8.88 -3.99 16.64
C ASN A 53 10.08 -3.25 17.25
N GLY A 54 10.19 -1.94 17.01
CA GLY A 54 11.24 -1.11 17.60
C GLY A 54 11.21 -1.12 19.14
N ARG A 55 10.02 -1.04 19.76
CA ARG A 55 9.87 -1.12 21.23
C ARG A 55 10.25 -2.49 21.76
N MET A 56 9.81 -3.56 21.11
CA MET A 56 10.16 -4.93 21.50
C MET A 56 11.67 -5.17 21.38
N ALA A 57 12.32 -4.61 20.37
CA ALA A 57 13.78 -4.68 20.24
C ALA A 57 14.51 -3.94 21.36
N MET A 58 14.05 -2.74 21.75
CA MET A 58 14.63 -2.01 22.90
C MET A 58 14.50 -2.81 24.20
N LEU A 59 13.32 -3.39 24.45
CA LEU A 59 13.10 -4.24 25.62
C LEU A 59 13.96 -5.51 25.58
N GLY A 60 14.06 -6.18 24.44
CA GLY A 60 14.90 -7.36 24.26
C GLY A 60 16.38 -7.07 24.51
N PHE A 61 16.87 -5.92 24.02
CA PHE A 61 18.25 -5.50 24.26
C PHE A 61 18.54 -5.23 25.74
N ILE A 62 17.65 -4.50 26.43
CA ILE A 62 17.79 -4.26 27.87
C ILE A 62 17.74 -5.58 28.65
N ALA A 63 16.83 -6.49 28.27
CA ALA A 63 16.73 -7.81 28.90
C ALA A 63 18.03 -8.61 28.74
N LEU A 64 18.64 -8.59 27.54
CA LEU A 64 19.92 -9.26 27.30
C LEU A 64 21.03 -8.70 28.19
N LEU A 65 21.18 -7.37 28.25
CA LEU A 65 22.17 -6.72 29.13
C LEU A 65 21.95 -7.08 30.60
N ALA A 66 20.69 -7.04 31.06
CA ALA A 66 20.36 -7.38 32.43
C ALA A 66 20.70 -8.85 32.76
N THR A 67 20.43 -9.77 31.83
CA THR A 67 20.77 -11.18 32.01
C THR A 67 22.27 -11.43 31.97
N GLU A 68 23.02 -10.78 31.07
CA GLU A 68 24.48 -10.89 31.02
C GLU A 68 25.13 -10.45 32.32
N ILE A 69 24.65 -9.34 32.91
CA ILE A 69 25.11 -8.86 34.21
C ILE A 69 24.74 -9.84 35.34
N ALA A 70 23.49 -10.34 35.35
CA ALA A 70 23.02 -11.24 36.40
C ALA A 70 23.70 -12.62 36.38
N LEU A 71 24.07 -13.10 35.19
CA LEU A 71 24.72 -14.41 34.98
C LEU A 71 26.25 -14.32 34.89
N GLY A 72 26.84 -13.15 35.14
CA GLY A 72 28.29 -12.98 35.22
C GLY A 72 29.03 -13.11 33.88
N GLY A 73 28.39 -12.74 32.77
CA GLY A 73 28.96 -12.78 31.43
C GLY A 73 28.62 -14.04 30.63
N GLU A 74 27.78 -14.93 31.17
CA GLU A 74 27.25 -16.05 30.41
C GLU A 74 26.13 -15.60 29.47
N ALA A 75 26.20 -15.99 28.20
CA ALA A 75 25.17 -15.63 27.23
C ALA A 75 23.82 -16.19 27.66
N PHE A 76 22.74 -15.41 27.49
CA PHE A 76 21.36 -15.78 27.84
C PHE A 76 20.96 -17.18 27.34
N THR A 77 21.44 -17.57 26.16
CA THR A 77 21.19 -18.89 25.55
C THR A 77 21.85 -20.04 26.32
N HIS A 78 23.02 -19.81 26.90
CA HIS A 78 23.75 -20.81 27.66
C HIS A 78 23.15 -20.96 29.07
N GLY A 79 22.92 -19.84 29.76
CA GLY A 79 22.55 -19.88 31.17
C GLY A 79 21.08 -20.18 31.48
N LEU A 80 20.15 -19.90 30.56
CA LEU A 80 18.73 -20.22 30.74
C LEU A 80 18.25 -21.38 29.87
N LEU A 81 18.72 -21.45 28.62
CA LEU A 81 18.26 -22.47 27.66
C LEU A 81 19.19 -23.69 27.59
N GLY A 82 20.39 -23.65 28.21
CA GLY A 82 21.35 -24.73 28.15
C GLY A 82 21.83 -25.06 26.73
N LEU A 83 21.67 -24.12 25.79
CA LEU A 83 22.11 -24.27 24.41
C LEU A 83 23.56 -23.79 24.32
N GLY A 84 24.48 -24.73 24.46
CA GLY A 84 25.94 -24.56 24.46
C GLY A 84 26.66 -25.89 24.30
#